data_AF-A0A960W584-F1
#
_entry.id   AF-A0A960W584-F1
#
_cell.length_a   1.000
_cell.length_b   1.000
_cell.length_c   1.000
_cell.angle_alpha   90.00
_cell.angle_beta   90.00
_cell.angle_gamma   90.00
#
_symmetry.space_group_name_H-M   'P 1'
#
loop_
_entity.id
_entity.type
_entity.pdbx_description
1 polymer ?
#
loop_
_entity_poly.entity_id
_entity_poly.type
_entity_poly.pdbx_seq_one_letter_code
_entity_poly.pdbx_strand_id
1 'polypeptide(L)'
;MDEIESKIYLVYAAFLHDIGKIAQRTGEAAKSYNNETVYQMLMPYFHQGKPSHFHALYTYDFMEERKHFSYCKVGGGEPEDNIATLAFKHHNPSTPLQKLMAEADRLSSGQDRKEKDEADEQDIKGQKAYLKVPLQSLFGMINLDKEKENKPKDNHYLPLQVFPKDFKELFPQKKGELKPNYGEPLTNEYKKVYSSFCRQLDEFVPEIPKTFWELNQFFILCERHYYSVPSSTINVPDINLYDHCSLIAALVVAAYDYHRENGLNDTSVGDRSLKKYILIQGDLSGIQSYILNFKHEATSGLAKILRARSFYLQMITKSIEKKILDELQLPPTSVIMSAGSKFQILAPNIQSLSEKMLHIQFQVDKWLLNRYMGDVSFQIDWSVGFSGNDLLQGRFTDVLVQAGSALDQKKNQKFQSLLFQNVWNSEQFLFSEQYDLLQKNGACYVHGYYPGEIQDEDSEFISRVAKEEKEVGTELAHSEFISIGNKGKTLPFGKFSFDSTQNAFRLHQAEDLIPSYSFIGRLPTFSKGNKNNSLILGIV
;
A
#
# COMPACT_ATOMS: atom_id res chain seq x y z
N MET A 1 -5.39 3.26 26.51
CA MET A 1 -4.41 3.44 25.42
C MET A 1 -5.19 3.61 24.15
N ASP A 2 -4.74 4.49 23.26
CA ASP A 2 -5.46 4.78 22.02
C ASP A 2 -5.45 3.54 21.10
N GLU A 3 -6.57 3.27 20.45
CA GLU A 3 -6.73 2.16 19.51
C GLU A 3 -5.77 2.33 18.33
N ILE A 4 -5.64 3.55 17.83
CA ILE A 4 -4.75 3.88 16.71
C ILE A 4 -3.29 3.66 17.11
N GLU A 5 -2.91 4.08 18.31
CA GLU A 5 -1.55 3.91 18.86
C GLU A 5 -1.15 2.43 18.92
N SER A 6 -2.06 1.56 19.39
CA SER A 6 -1.83 0.11 19.44
C SER A 6 -1.58 -0.48 18.04
N LYS A 7 -2.34 -0.04 17.04
CA LYS A 7 -2.15 -0.47 15.64
C LYS A 7 -0.84 0.06 15.05
N ILE A 8 -0.45 1.30 15.37
CA ILE A 8 0.86 1.84 14.97
C ILE A 8 1.99 0.98 15.52
N TYR A 9 1.93 0.59 16.79
CA TYR A 9 2.94 -0.27 17.40
C TYR A 9 3.01 -1.66 16.77
N LEU A 10 1.85 -2.24 16.40
CA LEU A 10 1.81 -3.47 15.62
C LEU A 10 2.49 -3.32 14.25
N VAL A 11 2.27 -2.20 13.56
CA VAL A 11 2.92 -1.91 12.28
C VAL A 11 4.45 -1.79 12.46
N TYR A 12 4.93 -1.08 13.48
CA TYR A 12 6.37 -1.01 13.77
C TYR A 12 6.97 -2.38 14.01
N ALA A 13 6.32 -3.19 14.85
CA ALA A 13 6.78 -4.55 15.13
C ALA A 13 6.81 -5.40 13.84
N ALA A 14 5.80 -5.30 12.98
CA ALA A 14 5.75 -5.99 11.70
C ALA A 14 6.88 -5.58 10.75
N PHE A 15 7.31 -4.32 10.72
CA PHE A 15 8.42 -3.88 9.88
C PHE A 15 9.81 -4.19 10.45
N LEU A 16 9.89 -4.39 11.77
CA LEU A 16 11.16 -4.61 12.47
C LEU A 16 11.39 -6.07 12.89
N HIS A 17 10.40 -6.97 12.79
CA HIS A 17 10.55 -8.37 13.22
C HIS A 17 11.74 -9.08 12.55
N ASP A 18 11.94 -8.79 11.26
CA ASP A 18 12.95 -9.42 10.39
C ASP A 18 14.18 -8.54 10.13
N ILE A 19 14.35 -7.39 10.82
CA ILE A 19 15.57 -6.57 10.70
C ILE A 19 16.84 -7.39 11.00
N GLY A 20 16.70 -8.39 11.88
CA GLY A 20 17.74 -9.34 12.21
C GLY A 20 18.28 -10.13 11.02
N LYS A 21 17.49 -10.34 9.95
CA LYS A 21 17.97 -10.98 8.71
C LYS A 21 19.02 -10.11 8.03
N ILE A 22 18.81 -8.79 7.96
CA ILE A 22 19.77 -7.85 7.39
C ILE A 22 21.03 -7.83 8.25
N ALA A 23 20.86 -7.67 9.57
CA ALA A 23 21.95 -7.62 10.53
C ALA A 23 22.80 -8.91 10.52
N GLN A 24 22.18 -10.10 10.51
CA GLN A 24 22.87 -11.39 10.39
C GLN A 24 23.67 -11.49 9.10
N ARG A 25 23.13 -10.95 7.99
CA ARG A 25 23.76 -11.00 6.67
C ARG A 25 24.94 -10.02 6.51
N THR A 26 25.15 -9.13 7.48
CA THR A 26 26.40 -8.34 7.60
C THR A 26 27.63 -9.19 7.97
N GLY A 27 27.42 -10.45 8.38
CA GLY A 27 28.49 -11.36 8.78
C GLY A 27 29.07 -11.08 10.18
N GLU A 28 28.57 -10.08 10.88
CA GLU A 28 28.93 -9.78 12.27
C GLU A 28 28.16 -10.72 13.21
N ALA A 29 28.77 -11.11 14.33
CA ALA A 29 28.10 -11.96 15.32
C ALA A 29 27.14 -11.12 16.17
N ALA A 30 25.98 -11.69 16.52
CA ALA A 30 25.07 -11.08 17.48
C ALA A 30 25.78 -10.86 18.84
N LYS A 31 25.53 -9.72 19.48
CA LYS A 31 26.04 -9.39 20.82
C LYS A 31 25.50 -10.37 21.87
N SER A 32 24.26 -10.82 21.69
CA SER A 32 23.61 -11.82 22.55
C SER A 32 23.96 -13.27 22.22
N TYR A 33 24.87 -13.53 21.26
CA TYR A 33 25.17 -14.88 20.76
C TYR A 33 25.63 -15.89 21.84
N ASN A 34 26.19 -15.44 22.97
CA ASN A 34 26.60 -16.33 24.07
C ASN A 34 25.68 -16.28 25.30
N ASN A 35 24.49 -15.70 25.18
CA ASN A 35 23.55 -15.55 26.30
C ASN A 35 22.48 -16.65 26.29
N GLU A 36 22.68 -17.72 27.07
CA GLU A 36 21.79 -18.88 27.11
C GLU A 36 20.32 -18.53 27.44
N THR A 37 20.10 -17.57 28.35
CA THR A 37 18.75 -17.11 28.70
C THR A 37 18.04 -16.48 27.50
N VAL A 38 18.76 -15.68 26.70
CA VAL A 38 18.20 -15.06 25.49
C VAL A 38 17.91 -16.13 24.43
N TYR A 39 18.76 -17.15 24.30
CA TYR A 39 18.48 -18.27 23.39
C TYR A 39 17.17 -18.99 23.75
N GLN A 40 17.02 -19.39 25.01
CA GLN A 40 15.82 -20.07 25.49
C GLN A 40 14.56 -19.22 25.34
N MET A 41 14.70 -17.89 25.47
CA MET A 41 13.59 -16.96 25.29
C MET A 41 13.15 -16.86 23.83
N LEU A 42 14.08 -16.83 22.87
CA LEU A 42 13.79 -16.44 21.49
C LEU A 42 13.65 -17.61 20.52
N MET A 43 14.36 -18.71 20.75
CA MET A 43 14.54 -19.74 19.75
C MET A 43 13.75 -21.00 20.13
N PRO A 44 12.83 -21.47 19.28
CA PRO A 44 12.24 -22.78 19.48
C PRO A 44 13.31 -23.87 19.24
N TYR A 45 13.41 -24.83 20.16
CA TYR A 45 14.22 -26.03 19.96
C TYR A 45 13.48 -26.99 19.01
N PHE A 46 14.01 -27.24 17.81
CA PHE A 46 13.44 -28.23 16.89
C PHE A 46 13.86 -29.68 17.24
N HIS A 47 13.21 -30.66 16.60
CA HIS A 47 13.62 -32.07 16.63
C HIS A 47 15.13 -32.22 16.39
N GLN A 48 15.82 -32.91 17.30
CA GLN A 48 17.29 -33.03 17.46
C GLN A 48 18.00 -31.97 18.35
N GLY A 49 17.25 -31.05 18.98
CA GLY A 49 17.78 -30.21 20.05
C GLY A 49 18.69 -29.05 19.60
N LYS A 50 18.63 -28.65 18.33
CA LYS A 50 19.40 -27.52 17.79
C LYS A 50 18.53 -26.25 17.71
N PRO A 51 19.06 -25.09 18.14
CA PRO A 51 18.38 -23.81 17.97
C PRO A 51 18.31 -23.40 16.49
N SER A 52 17.24 -22.70 16.12
CA SER A 52 16.94 -22.22 14.75
C SER A 52 16.47 -20.77 14.77
N HIS A 53 16.40 -20.10 13.60
CA HIS A 53 15.95 -18.69 13.51
C HIS A 53 16.89 -17.72 14.23
N PHE A 54 18.22 -17.86 14.00
CA PHE A 54 19.26 -17.04 14.62
C PHE A 54 19.08 -15.53 14.39
N HIS A 55 18.40 -15.12 13.31
CA HIS A 55 18.10 -13.71 13.07
C HIS A 55 17.30 -13.07 14.22
N ALA A 56 16.54 -13.84 15.01
CA ALA A 56 15.84 -13.33 16.19
C ALA A 56 16.79 -12.71 17.24
N LEU A 57 18.00 -13.25 17.41
CA LEU A 57 19.03 -12.68 18.30
C LEU A 57 19.47 -11.30 17.83
N TYR A 58 19.60 -11.13 16.51
CA TYR A 58 19.98 -9.86 15.92
C TYR A 58 18.86 -8.83 16.02
N THR A 59 17.60 -9.24 15.84
CA THR A 59 16.43 -8.37 16.09
C THR A 59 16.38 -7.96 17.56
N TYR A 60 16.66 -8.88 18.49
CA TYR A 60 16.75 -8.57 19.92
C TYR A 60 17.85 -7.53 20.22
N ASP A 61 19.07 -7.73 19.72
CA ASP A 61 20.17 -6.79 19.92
C ASP A 61 19.86 -5.40 19.34
N PHE A 62 19.22 -5.35 18.17
CA PHE A 62 18.77 -4.11 17.55
C PHE A 62 17.78 -3.33 18.42
N MET A 63 16.86 -4.05 19.10
CA MET A 63 15.88 -3.47 20.00
C MET A 63 16.50 -3.04 21.34
N GLU A 64 17.47 -3.79 21.86
CA GLU A 64 18.19 -3.43 23.10
C GLU A 64 19.00 -2.13 22.97
N GLU A 65 19.48 -1.83 21.76
CA GLU A 65 20.10 -0.53 21.44
C GLU A 65 19.08 0.61 21.37
N ARG A 66 17.79 0.29 21.16
CA ARG A 66 16.68 1.22 20.93
C ARG A 66 15.55 0.99 21.93
N LYS A 67 15.89 1.05 23.22
CA LYS A 67 14.99 0.72 24.34
C LYS A 67 13.65 1.47 24.36
N HIS A 68 13.53 2.59 23.65
CA HIS A 68 12.26 3.31 23.52
C HIS A 68 11.14 2.41 22.95
N PHE A 69 11.45 1.47 22.05
CA PHE A 69 10.48 0.51 21.52
C PHE A 69 9.89 -0.41 22.62
N SER A 70 10.63 -0.72 23.67
CA SER A 70 10.18 -1.57 24.78
C SER A 70 9.15 -0.87 25.69
N TYR A 71 9.04 0.47 25.62
CA TYR A 71 8.05 1.24 26.37
C TYR A 71 6.72 1.41 25.62
N CYS A 72 6.68 1.08 24.33
CA CYS A 72 5.51 1.21 23.47
C CYS A 72 4.61 -0.04 23.56
N LYS A 73 3.78 -0.10 24.62
CA LYS A 73 2.91 -1.24 24.90
C LYS A 73 1.70 -1.28 23.98
N VAL A 74 1.23 -2.47 23.60
CA VAL A 74 0.05 -2.63 22.74
C VAL A 74 -1.21 -2.92 23.56
N GLY A 75 -2.33 -2.30 23.18
CA GLY A 75 -3.58 -2.36 23.94
C GLY A 75 -4.24 -3.72 23.81
N GLY A 76 -4.92 -4.16 24.87
CA GLY A 76 -5.58 -5.48 24.87
C GLY A 76 -4.63 -6.68 24.84
N GLY A 77 -3.31 -6.47 24.88
CA GLY A 77 -2.29 -7.50 25.07
C GLY A 77 -1.86 -7.65 26.53
N GLU A 78 -0.88 -8.54 26.75
CA GLU A 78 -0.27 -8.80 28.05
C GLU A 78 0.74 -7.69 28.44
N PRO A 79 1.14 -7.56 29.71
CA PRO A 79 2.04 -6.49 30.17
C PRO A 79 3.39 -6.39 29.45
N GLU A 80 3.85 -7.50 28.89
CA GLU A 80 5.08 -7.65 28.11
C GLU A 80 4.91 -7.36 26.61
N ASP A 81 3.68 -7.19 26.10
CA ASP A 81 3.44 -6.93 24.68
C ASP A 81 3.75 -5.47 24.32
N ASN A 82 4.85 -5.28 23.59
CA ASN A 82 5.34 -4.01 23.09
C ASN A 82 6.01 -4.21 21.72
N ILE A 83 6.43 -3.11 21.07
CA ILE A 83 7.07 -3.18 19.75
C ILE A 83 8.24 -4.17 19.73
N ALA A 84 9.11 -4.12 20.75
CA ALA A 84 10.31 -4.94 20.79
C ALA A 84 9.99 -6.44 20.96
N THR A 85 9.15 -6.80 21.93
CA THR A 85 8.80 -8.21 22.19
C THR A 85 8.01 -8.83 21.06
N LEU A 86 7.09 -8.08 20.43
CA LEU A 86 6.37 -8.54 19.24
C LEU A 86 7.32 -8.78 18.06
N ALA A 87 8.35 -7.95 17.90
CA ALA A 87 9.33 -8.10 16.85
C ALA A 87 10.27 -9.29 17.08
N PHE A 88 10.89 -9.45 18.25
CA PHE A 88 11.89 -10.52 18.45
C PHE A 88 11.31 -11.87 18.92
N LYS A 89 10.09 -11.93 19.49
CA LYS A 89 9.49 -13.20 19.95
C LYS A 89 8.61 -13.90 18.91
N HIS A 90 8.50 -13.42 17.67
CA HIS A 90 7.59 -14.01 16.69
C HIS A 90 7.89 -15.49 16.35
N HIS A 91 9.11 -15.99 16.58
CA HIS A 91 9.43 -17.42 16.45
C HIS A 91 9.15 -18.26 17.71
N ASN A 92 9.11 -17.65 18.89
CA ASN A 92 8.80 -18.30 20.16
C ASN A 92 7.80 -17.47 20.98
N PRO A 93 6.57 -17.28 20.48
CA PRO A 93 5.62 -16.35 21.06
C PRO A 93 5.02 -16.88 22.36
N SER A 94 4.97 -16.05 23.39
CA SER A 94 4.46 -16.39 24.73
C SER A 94 3.02 -15.94 24.96
N THR A 95 2.58 -14.89 24.26
CA THR A 95 1.26 -14.26 24.44
C THR A 95 0.38 -14.44 23.19
N PRO A 96 -0.95 -14.30 23.31
CA PRO A 96 -1.84 -14.31 22.14
C PRO A 96 -1.47 -13.27 21.08
N LEU A 97 -1.03 -12.08 21.47
CA LEU A 97 -0.66 -11.01 20.54
C LEU A 97 0.68 -11.28 19.83
N GLN A 98 1.66 -11.85 20.54
CA GLN A 98 2.89 -12.36 19.91
C GLN A 98 2.59 -13.49 18.94
N LYS A 99 1.63 -14.37 19.27
CA LYS A 99 1.17 -15.43 18.36
C LYS A 99 0.46 -14.87 17.14
N LEU A 100 -0.27 -13.76 17.30
CA LEU A 100 -0.91 -13.06 16.18
C LEU A 100 0.14 -12.56 15.17
N MET A 101 1.22 -11.94 15.66
CA MET A 101 2.34 -11.51 14.83
C MET A 101 3.02 -12.70 14.13
N ALA A 102 3.32 -13.75 14.89
CA ALA A 102 3.90 -14.98 14.37
C ALA A 102 3.02 -15.61 13.27
N GLU A 103 1.71 -15.57 13.46
CA GLU A 103 0.76 -16.12 12.51
C GLU A 103 0.66 -15.27 11.24
N ALA A 104 0.68 -13.94 11.35
CA ALA A 104 0.73 -13.05 10.20
C ALA A 104 1.98 -13.30 9.33
N ASP A 105 3.16 -13.50 9.94
CA ASP A 105 4.40 -13.88 9.21
C ASP A 105 4.29 -15.25 8.51
N ARG A 106 3.64 -16.22 9.14
CA ARG A 106 3.39 -17.52 8.50
C ARG A 106 2.43 -17.41 7.32
N LEU A 107 1.40 -16.58 7.45
CA LEU A 107 0.39 -16.38 6.41
C LEU A 107 0.93 -15.58 5.22
N SER A 108 1.78 -14.58 5.45
CA SER A 108 2.37 -13.77 4.36
C SER A 108 3.25 -14.58 3.42
N SER A 109 3.84 -15.68 3.90
CA SER A 109 4.67 -16.60 3.12
C SER A 109 3.96 -17.92 2.77
N GLY A 110 2.67 -18.04 3.08
CA GLY A 110 1.91 -19.29 2.99
C GLY A 110 1.58 -19.77 1.56
N GLN A 111 1.64 -18.88 0.57
CA GLN A 111 1.54 -19.24 -0.85
C GLN A 111 2.75 -20.06 -1.32
N ASP A 112 3.94 -19.72 -0.80
CA ASP A 112 5.22 -20.18 -1.31
C ASP A 112 5.83 -21.32 -0.47
N ARG A 113 5.33 -21.53 0.76
CA ARG A 113 5.78 -22.60 1.66
C ARG A 113 5.37 -23.98 1.15
N LYS A 114 6.36 -24.85 0.95
CA LYS A 114 6.20 -26.31 0.92
C LYS A 114 6.35 -26.85 2.35
N GLU A 115 5.71 -27.98 2.65
CA GLU A 115 5.77 -28.65 3.97
C GLU A 115 7.20 -28.97 4.47
N LYS A 116 8.23 -28.88 3.61
CA LYS A 116 9.63 -29.13 3.94
C LYS A 116 10.45 -27.88 4.28
N ASP A 117 9.86 -26.68 4.19
CA ASP A 117 10.60 -25.42 4.30
C ASP A 117 10.79 -24.97 5.77
N GLU A 118 10.23 -25.71 6.75
CA GLU A 118 10.48 -25.50 8.19
C GLU A 118 11.89 -25.95 8.62
N ALA A 119 12.58 -26.70 7.76
CA ALA A 119 14.00 -26.97 7.88
C ALA A 119 14.75 -26.04 6.91
N ASP A 120 15.52 -25.11 7.48
CA ASP A 120 16.76 -24.58 6.90
C ASP A 120 16.82 -23.13 6.38
N GLU A 121 16.80 -22.14 7.29
CA GLU A 121 17.90 -21.14 7.32
C GLU A 121 19.06 -21.68 8.18
N GLN A 122 19.27 -23.00 8.17
CA GLN A 122 20.37 -23.64 8.85
C GLN A 122 21.56 -23.77 7.91
N ASP A 123 22.71 -23.68 8.56
CA ASP A 123 24.04 -24.01 8.08
C ASP A 123 24.16 -25.52 7.77
N ILE A 124 23.27 -26.07 6.95
CA ILE A 124 23.40 -27.45 6.45
C ILE A 124 24.62 -27.47 5.53
N LYS A 125 25.76 -27.82 6.15
CA LYS A 125 27.10 -27.99 5.57
C LYS A 125 28.00 -26.73 5.48
N GLY A 126 27.92 -25.78 6.40
CA GLY A 126 28.93 -24.70 6.46
C GLY A 126 28.90 -23.73 5.28
N GLN A 127 27.84 -23.76 4.47
CA GLN A 127 27.68 -22.89 3.33
C GLN A 127 26.66 -21.83 3.74
N LYS A 128 27.16 -20.67 4.19
CA LYS A 128 26.39 -19.44 4.42
C LYS A 128 25.74 -18.93 3.11
N ALA A 129 24.90 -19.75 2.49
CA ALA A 129 24.33 -19.55 1.17
C ALA A 129 23.40 -18.34 1.15
N TYR A 130 22.66 -18.13 2.24
CA TYR A 130 21.82 -16.96 2.48
C TYR A 130 22.57 -15.61 2.35
N LEU A 131 23.91 -15.59 2.52
CA LEU A 131 24.72 -14.39 2.29
C LEU A 131 24.89 -14.04 0.81
N LYS A 132 24.61 -14.96 -0.10
CA LYS A 132 24.95 -14.90 -1.53
C LYS A 132 23.73 -14.72 -2.43
N VAL A 133 22.53 -14.75 -1.87
CA VAL A 133 21.26 -14.76 -2.62
C VAL A 133 20.77 -13.31 -2.81
N PRO A 134 20.80 -12.77 -4.04
CA PRO A 134 20.13 -11.52 -4.37
C PRO A 134 18.63 -11.74 -4.60
N LEU A 135 17.87 -10.65 -4.57
CA LEU A 135 16.44 -10.66 -4.93
C LEU A 135 16.28 -10.90 -6.43
N GLN A 136 15.46 -11.89 -6.79
CA GLN A 136 15.13 -12.26 -8.17
C GLN A 136 14.00 -11.37 -8.71
N SER A 137 14.06 -11.06 -10.01
CA SER A 137 13.00 -10.27 -10.64
C SER A 137 11.74 -11.12 -10.85
N LEU A 138 10.59 -10.62 -10.38
CA LEU A 138 9.28 -11.26 -10.60
C LEU A 138 8.99 -11.52 -12.09
N PHE A 139 9.42 -10.62 -12.97
CA PHE A 139 9.19 -10.74 -14.42
C PHE A 139 9.97 -11.88 -15.07
N GLY A 140 11.04 -12.35 -14.44
CA GLY A 140 11.85 -13.44 -14.98
C GLY A 140 11.16 -14.80 -14.94
N MET A 141 10.07 -14.93 -14.18
CA MET A 141 9.21 -16.12 -14.15
C MET A 141 8.14 -16.13 -15.24
N ILE A 142 7.91 -15.01 -15.94
CA ILE A 142 6.89 -14.89 -16.98
C ILE A 142 7.45 -15.45 -18.30
N ASN A 143 6.80 -16.50 -18.84
CA ASN A 143 7.09 -17.01 -20.17
C ASN A 143 5.92 -16.73 -21.14
N LEU A 144 6.16 -15.89 -22.14
CA LEU A 144 5.18 -15.58 -23.19
C LEU A 144 5.31 -16.50 -24.42
N ASP A 145 6.45 -17.19 -24.58
CA ASP A 145 6.72 -18.12 -25.68
C ASP A 145 6.13 -19.50 -25.35
N LYS A 146 4.85 -19.70 -25.67
CA LYS A 146 4.14 -20.98 -25.46
C LYS A 146 4.80 -22.18 -26.14
N GLU A 147 5.57 -21.96 -27.21
CA GLU A 147 6.20 -23.02 -28.02
C GLU A 147 7.54 -23.52 -27.47
N LYS A 148 8.17 -22.80 -26.53
CA LYS A 148 9.38 -23.27 -25.86
C LYS A 148 8.99 -23.78 -24.47
N GLU A 149 8.82 -25.10 -24.32
CA GLU A 149 8.69 -25.79 -23.03
C GLU A 149 9.93 -25.63 -22.10
N ASN A 150 10.95 -24.88 -22.53
CA ASN A 150 12.07 -24.55 -21.67
C ASN A 150 11.55 -23.72 -20.50
N LYS A 151 11.71 -24.25 -19.27
CA LYS A 151 11.54 -23.48 -18.04
C LYS A 151 12.21 -22.10 -18.21
N PRO A 152 11.56 -21.00 -17.77
CA PRO A 152 12.16 -19.67 -17.87
C PRO A 152 13.60 -19.73 -17.37
N LYS A 153 14.56 -19.34 -18.21
CA LYS A 153 15.96 -19.19 -17.80
C LYS A 153 16.06 -17.87 -17.06
N ASP A 154 15.45 -17.82 -15.88
CA ASP A 154 15.48 -16.61 -15.09
C ASP A 154 16.92 -16.34 -14.66
N ASN A 155 17.37 -15.14 -15.00
CA ASN A 155 18.74 -14.68 -14.84
C ASN A 155 18.76 -13.20 -14.48
N HIS A 156 17.65 -12.59 -14.07
CA HIS A 156 17.61 -11.16 -13.74
C HIS A 156 17.38 -10.96 -12.24
N TYR A 157 18.22 -10.13 -11.63
CA TYR A 157 18.23 -9.91 -10.19
C TYR A 157 18.35 -8.42 -9.89
N LEU A 158 17.75 -7.97 -8.79
CA LEU A 158 17.94 -6.62 -8.30
C LEU A 158 19.28 -6.53 -7.53
N PRO A 159 20.14 -5.55 -7.83
CA PRO A 159 21.32 -5.27 -7.02
C PRO A 159 20.93 -4.89 -5.59
N LEU A 160 21.59 -5.48 -4.59
CA LEU A 160 21.38 -5.13 -3.19
C LEU A 160 22.04 -3.78 -2.90
N GLN A 161 21.22 -2.77 -2.61
CA GLN A 161 21.68 -1.42 -2.28
C GLN A 161 20.58 -0.61 -1.60
N VAL A 162 20.96 0.52 -1.00
CA VAL A 162 20.00 1.56 -0.59
C VAL A 162 19.45 2.22 -1.85
N PHE A 163 18.16 2.60 -1.84
CA PHE A 163 17.48 3.15 -3.01
C PHE A 163 18.34 4.23 -3.71
N PRO A 164 18.74 4.00 -4.97
CA PRO A 164 19.68 4.86 -5.67
C PRO A 164 19.03 6.18 -6.11
N LYS A 165 19.86 7.19 -6.36
CA LYS A 165 19.40 8.46 -6.93
C LYS A 165 19.16 8.37 -8.44
N ASP A 166 19.93 7.53 -9.14
CA ASP A 166 19.74 7.26 -10.56
C ASP A 166 18.77 6.07 -10.73
N PHE A 167 17.60 6.33 -11.33
CA PHE A 167 16.59 5.30 -11.59
C PHE A 167 17.10 4.18 -12.50
N LYS A 168 18.15 4.41 -13.30
CA LYS A 168 18.76 3.35 -14.12
C LYS A 168 19.36 2.21 -13.28
N GLU A 169 19.72 2.49 -12.04
CA GLU A 169 20.29 1.51 -11.11
C GLU A 169 19.20 0.63 -10.45
N LEU A 170 17.92 0.94 -10.63
CA LEU A 170 16.81 0.13 -10.12
C LEU A 170 16.49 -1.08 -11.02
N PHE A 171 16.90 -1.06 -12.29
CA PHE A 171 16.53 -2.11 -13.22
C PHE A 171 17.21 -3.43 -12.87
N PRO A 172 16.49 -4.56 -12.91
CA PRO A 172 17.08 -5.89 -12.75
C PRO A 172 18.23 -6.11 -13.73
N GLN A 173 19.35 -6.61 -13.22
CA GLN A 173 20.56 -6.89 -13.98
C GLN A 173 20.68 -8.37 -14.29
N LYS A 174 21.30 -8.71 -15.42
CA LYS A 174 21.60 -10.12 -15.73
C LYS A 174 22.58 -10.69 -14.70
N LYS A 175 22.47 -11.99 -14.46
CA LYS A 175 23.32 -12.77 -13.54
C LYS A 175 24.82 -12.51 -13.71
N GLY A 176 25.29 -12.38 -14.96
CA GLY A 176 26.70 -12.12 -15.28
C GLY A 176 27.13 -10.65 -15.20
N GLU A 177 26.20 -9.74 -14.95
CA GLU A 177 26.44 -8.29 -14.88
C GLU A 177 26.37 -7.77 -13.43
N LEU A 178 25.90 -8.59 -12.49
CA LEU A 178 25.79 -8.24 -11.07
C LEU A 178 27.15 -7.89 -10.45
N LYS A 179 27.10 -6.95 -9.50
CA LYS A 179 28.22 -6.58 -8.65
C LYS A 179 27.75 -6.51 -7.19
N PRO A 180 28.32 -7.30 -6.26
CA PRO A 180 29.26 -8.43 -6.46
C PRO A 180 28.74 -9.50 -7.44
N ASN A 181 29.63 -10.37 -7.96
CA ASN A 181 29.20 -11.38 -8.92
C ASN A 181 28.19 -12.33 -8.27
N TYR A 182 27.25 -12.87 -9.06
CA TYR A 182 26.29 -13.83 -8.54
C TYR A 182 26.98 -15.01 -7.81
N GLY A 183 26.54 -15.30 -6.58
CA GLY A 183 27.11 -16.35 -5.74
C GLY A 183 28.28 -15.92 -4.85
N GLU A 184 28.76 -14.68 -4.99
CA GLU A 184 29.64 -14.06 -4.01
C GLU A 184 28.85 -13.55 -2.80
N PRO A 185 29.45 -13.53 -1.59
CA PRO A 185 28.79 -12.96 -0.42
C PRO A 185 28.48 -11.47 -0.60
N LEU A 186 27.23 -11.08 -0.34
CA LEU A 186 26.73 -9.72 -0.36
C LEU A 186 26.96 -8.98 0.97
N THR A 187 27.83 -9.50 1.82
CA THR A 187 28.08 -9.05 3.19
C THR A 187 28.36 -7.55 3.30
N ASN A 188 29.18 -7.00 2.40
CA ASN A 188 29.49 -5.58 2.39
C ASN A 188 28.30 -4.72 1.98
N GLU A 189 27.45 -5.20 1.07
CA GLU A 189 26.25 -4.48 0.66
C GLU A 189 25.20 -4.50 1.79
N TYR A 190 25.04 -5.63 2.48
CA TYR A 190 24.23 -5.70 3.70
C TYR A 190 24.73 -4.75 4.79
N LYS A 191 26.05 -4.60 4.99
CA LYS A 191 26.61 -3.62 5.94
C LYS A 191 26.23 -2.19 5.60
N LYS A 192 26.30 -1.80 4.32
CA LYS A 192 25.90 -0.46 3.88
C LYS A 192 24.40 -0.21 4.10
N VAL A 193 23.56 -1.18 3.72
CA VAL A 193 22.10 -1.11 3.93
C VAL A 193 21.76 -1.00 5.41
N TYR A 194 22.30 -1.89 6.24
CA TYR A 194 22.02 -1.94 7.68
C TYR A 194 22.48 -0.68 8.41
N SER A 195 23.74 -0.25 8.23
CA SER A 195 24.27 0.95 8.88
C SER A 195 23.54 2.22 8.44
N SER A 196 23.17 2.32 7.15
CA SER A 196 22.35 3.42 6.63
C SER A 196 20.95 3.45 7.22
N PHE A 197 20.31 2.28 7.37
CA PHE A 197 18.99 2.16 7.97
C PHE A 197 19.02 2.56 9.45
N CYS A 198 19.92 1.97 10.25
CA CYS A 198 20.07 2.28 11.67
C CYS A 198 20.29 3.77 11.91
N ARG A 199 21.25 4.37 11.19
CA ARG A 199 21.55 5.80 11.31
C ARG A 199 20.33 6.68 10.99
N GLN A 200 19.61 6.38 9.92
CA GLN A 200 18.44 7.17 9.52
C GLN A 200 17.23 6.93 10.42
N LEU A 201 17.04 5.72 10.95
CA LEU A 201 16.01 5.47 11.93
C LEU A 201 16.24 6.32 13.19
N ASP A 202 17.48 6.35 13.68
CA ASP A 202 17.86 7.11 14.87
C ASP A 202 17.78 8.64 14.66
N GLU A 203 18.06 9.12 13.43
CA GLU A 203 17.96 10.54 13.06
C GLU A 203 16.52 11.02 12.82
N PHE A 204 15.68 10.21 12.14
CA PHE A 204 14.40 10.64 11.58
C PHE A 204 13.17 10.14 12.34
N VAL A 205 13.32 9.15 13.23
CA VAL A 205 12.21 8.60 14.03
C VAL A 205 12.61 8.61 15.51
N PRO A 206 12.86 9.79 16.12
CA PRO A 206 13.23 9.87 17.54
C PRO A 206 12.07 9.51 18.48
N GLU A 207 10.84 9.67 18.00
CA GLU A 207 9.60 9.34 18.71
C GLU A 207 8.67 8.54 17.80
N ILE A 208 7.84 7.69 18.40
CA ILE A 208 6.86 6.92 17.64
C ILE A 208 5.69 7.84 17.20
N PRO A 209 5.33 7.82 15.90
CA PRO A 209 4.11 8.40 15.36
C PRO A 209 2.85 8.18 16.20
N LYS A 210 1.97 9.18 16.24
CA LYS A 210 0.65 9.10 16.90
C LYS A 210 -0.48 8.88 15.90
N THR A 211 -0.20 9.05 14.61
CA THR A 211 -1.17 8.83 13.52
C THR A 211 -0.58 7.94 12.44
N PHE A 212 -1.43 7.22 11.69
CA PHE A 212 -0.99 6.49 10.50
C PHE A 212 -0.40 7.42 9.41
N TRP A 213 -0.74 8.70 9.44
CA TRP A 213 -0.18 9.68 8.52
C TRP A 213 1.31 9.95 8.80
N GLU A 214 1.70 10.00 10.07
CA GLU A 214 3.09 10.20 10.49
C GLU A 214 3.98 8.98 10.20
N LEU A 215 3.40 7.78 10.07
CA LEU A 215 4.13 6.56 9.69
C LEU A 215 4.77 6.61 8.30
N ASN A 216 4.36 7.52 7.42
CA ASN A 216 4.89 7.52 6.06
C ASN A 216 6.40 7.75 5.98
N GLN A 217 6.98 8.51 6.92
CA GLN A 217 8.44 8.65 6.98
C GLN A 217 9.12 7.31 7.31
N PHE A 218 8.51 6.53 8.19
CA PHE A 218 8.97 5.19 8.53
C PHE A 218 8.80 4.22 7.37
N PHE A 219 7.68 4.27 6.63
CA PHE A 219 7.50 3.45 5.43
C PHE A 219 8.50 3.78 4.33
N ILE A 220 8.70 5.07 4.03
CA ILE A 220 9.70 5.52 3.04
C ILE A 220 11.10 5.06 3.47
N LEU A 221 11.42 5.15 4.77
CA LEU A 221 12.69 4.66 5.30
C LEU A 221 12.85 3.15 5.07
N CYS A 222 11.83 2.36 5.39
CA CYS A 222 11.86 0.92 5.20
C CYS A 222 11.95 0.55 3.72
N GLU A 223 11.08 1.09 2.86
CA GLU A 223 11.08 0.85 1.42
C GLU A 223 12.45 1.12 0.81
N ARG A 224 13.04 2.28 1.14
CA ARG A 224 14.35 2.69 0.65
C ARG A 224 15.49 1.74 1.02
N HIS A 225 15.38 0.97 2.09
CA HIS A 225 16.42 0.03 2.53
C HIS A 225 16.07 -1.43 2.27
N TYR A 226 14.78 -1.78 2.16
CA TYR A 226 14.31 -3.16 2.11
C TYR A 226 13.89 -3.59 0.69
N TYR A 227 13.68 -2.67 -0.26
CA TYR A 227 13.18 -3.00 -1.61
C TYR A 227 14.01 -4.03 -2.39
N SER A 228 15.32 -4.10 -2.14
CA SER A 228 16.25 -5.04 -2.80
C SER A 228 16.69 -6.21 -1.90
N VAL A 229 16.15 -6.28 -0.67
CA VAL A 229 16.46 -7.34 0.29
C VAL A 229 15.47 -8.49 0.10
N PRO A 230 15.90 -9.72 -0.18
CA PRO A 230 14.98 -10.86 -0.24
C PRO A 230 14.49 -11.23 1.17
N SER A 231 13.16 -11.35 1.30
CA SER A 231 12.47 -11.75 2.55
C SER A 231 12.84 -13.18 2.99
N SER A 232 13.04 -14.08 2.03
CA SER A 232 13.50 -15.46 2.22
C SER A 232 14.59 -15.82 1.19
N THR A 233 15.46 -16.76 1.55
CA THR A 233 16.55 -17.24 0.67
C THR A 233 16.51 -18.75 0.39
N ILE A 234 15.47 -19.43 0.86
CA ILE A 234 15.35 -20.90 0.78
C ILE A 234 14.71 -21.35 -0.55
N ASN A 235 13.71 -20.61 -1.02
CA ASN A 235 12.94 -20.90 -2.25
C ASN A 235 13.29 -19.90 -3.36
N VAL A 236 12.30 -19.51 -4.17
CA VAL A 236 12.42 -18.40 -5.10
C VAL A 236 12.47 -17.11 -4.27
N PRO A 237 13.56 -16.32 -4.35
CA PRO A 237 13.71 -15.10 -3.57
C PRO A 237 13.18 -13.91 -4.37
N ASP A 238 11.90 -13.91 -4.74
CA ASP A 238 11.25 -12.88 -5.58
C ASP A 238 10.39 -11.88 -4.79
N ILE A 239 10.16 -12.15 -3.50
CA ILE A 239 9.48 -11.23 -2.58
C ILE A 239 10.51 -10.42 -1.79
N ASN A 240 10.46 -9.10 -1.94
CA ASN A 240 11.30 -8.20 -1.16
C ASN A 240 10.80 -8.06 0.29
N LEU A 241 11.70 -7.67 1.18
CA LEU A 241 11.41 -7.57 2.61
C LEU A 241 10.38 -6.47 2.93
N TYR A 242 10.32 -5.39 2.14
CA TYR A 242 9.34 -4.32 2.36
C TYR A 242 7.91 -4.84 2.16
N ASP A 243 7.65 -5.50 1.03
CA ASP A 243 6.32 -6.04 0.71
C ASP A 243 5.91 -7.14 1.69
N HIS A 244 6.86 -8.00 2.11
CA HIS A 244 6.63 -8.99 3.17
C HIS A 244 6.17 -8.34 4.47
N CYS A 245 6.91 -7.34 4.96
CA CYS A 245 6.58 -6.59 6.17
C CYS A 245 5.25 -5.81 6.05
N SER A 246 5.00 -5.21 4.88
CA SER A 246 3.76 -4.47 4.59
C SER A 246 2.54 -5.38 4.68
N LEU A 247 2.62 -6.58 4.08
CA LEU A 247 1.55 -7.57 4.15
C LEU A 247 1.32 -8.08 5.58
N ILE A 248 2.39 -8.34 6.34
CA ILE A 248 2.28 -8.70 7.77
C ILE A 248 1.58 -7.60 8.56
N ALA A 249 1.96 -6.34 8.33
CA ALA A 249 1.35 -5.19 8.98
C ALA A 249 -0.16 -5.09 8.69
N ALA A 250 -0.58 -5.32 7.44
CA ALA A 250 -1.99 -5.38 7.06
C ALA A 250 -2.73 -6.54 7.76
N LEU A 251 -2.15 -7.75 7.72
CA LEU A 251 -2.74 -8.95 8.31
C LEU A 251 -2.88 -8.85 9.83
N VAL A 252 -1.84 -8.37 10.52
CA VAL A 252 -1.83 -8.30 11.98
C VAL A 252 -2.81 -7.24 12.48
N VAL A 253 -2.91 -6.08 11.82
CA VAL A 253 -3.87 -5.04 12.21
C VAL A 253 -5.31 -5.49 11.97
N ALA A 254 -5.60 -6.10 10.81
CA ALA A 254 -6.94 -6.62 10.54
C ALA A 254 -7.32 -7.75 11.52
N ALA A 255 -6.39 -8.66 11.83
CA ALA A 255 -6.65 -9.73 12.79
C ALA A 255 -6.80 -9.19 14.22
N TYR A 256 -6.04 -8.16 14.60
CA TYR A 256 -6.16 -7.47 15.89
C TYR A 256 -7.56 -6.85 16.07
N ASP A 257 -8.06 -6.13 15.07
CA ASP A 257 -9.41 -5.56 15.11
C ASP A 257 -10.50 -6.64 15.16
N TYR A 258 -10.35 -7.71 14.39
CA TYR A 258 -11.25 -8.86 14.46
C TYR A 258 -11.29 -9.45 15.88
N HIS A 259 -10.13 -9.70 16.50
CA HIS A 259 -10.05 -10.28 17.83
C HIS A 259 -10.44 -9.32 18.96
N ARG A 260 -10.43 -8.01 18.73
CA ARG A 260 -10.99 -7.05 19.69
C ARG A 260 -12.51 -7.16 19.81
N GLU A 261 -13.22 -7.43 18.72
CA GLU A 261 -14.68 -7.66 18.76
C GLU A 261 -15.02 -9.10 19.20
N ASN A 262 -14.17 -10.09 18.91
CA ASN A 262 -14.51 -11.52 19.06
C ASN A 262 -13.73 -12.25 20.17
N GLY A 263 -12.82 -11.58 20.85
CA GLY A 263 -11.93 -12.14 21.88
C GLY A 263 -10.57 -12.56 21.33
N LEU A 264 -9.50 -12.12 22.01
CA LEU A 264 -8.11 -12.47 21.70
C LEU A 264 -7.63 -13.59 22.63
N ASN A 265 -7.40 -14.78 22.09
CA ASN A 265 -6.80 -15.91 22.81
C ASN A 265 -6.03 -16.83 21.86
N ASP A 266 -5.18 -17.69 22.42
CA ASP A 266 -4.33 -18.62 21.67
C ASP A 266 -5.10 -19.48 20.67
N THR A 267 -6.26 -20.00 21.07
CA THR A 267 -7.07 -20.91 20.24
C THR A 267 -7.60 -20.17 19.02
N SER A 268 -8.19 -18.99 19.24
CA SER A 268 -8.77 -18.20 18.16
C SER A 268 -7.71 -17.63 17.21
N VAL A 269 -6.53 -17.27 17.74
CA VAL A 269 -5.41 -16.78 16.94
C VAL A 269 -4.90 -17.88 16.00
N GLY A 270 -4.69 -19.08 16.51
CA GLY A 270 -4.21 -20.23 15.73
C GLY A 270 -5.24 -20.85 14.78
N ASP A 271 -6.53 -20.56 14.94
CA ASP A 271 -7.57 -21.10 14.05
C ASP A 271 -7.58 -20.39 12.69
N ARG A 272 -6.96 -21.02 11.69
CA ARG A 272 -6.90 -20.55 10.30
C ARG A 272 -8.22 -20.73 9.53
N SER A 273 -9.22 -21.40 10.10
CA SER A 273 -10.54 -21.56 9.46
C SER A 273 -11.48 -20.37 9.69
N LEU A 274 -11.21 -19.57 10.73
CA LEU A 274 -11.97 -18.36 11.00
C LEU A 274 -11.75 -17.33 9.88
N LYS A 275 -12.86 -16.80 9.36
CA LYS A 275 -12.86 -15.72 8.37
C LYS A 275 -12.55 -14.39 9.04
N LYS A 276 -11.28 -14.15 9.36
CA LYS A 276 -10.80 -12.95 10.06
C LYS A 276 -10.74 -11.72 9.16
N TYR A 277 -10.73 -11.92 7.84
CA TYR A 277 -10.41 -10.88 6.86
C TYR A 277 -11.54 -10.68 5.85
N ILE A 278 -11.65 -9.45 5.34
CA ILE A 278 -12.48 -9.08 4.19
C ILE A 278 -11.57 -8.43 3.14
N LEU A 279 -11.81 -8.76 1.87
CA LEU A 279 -11.19 -8.07 0.74
C LEU A 279 -12.15 -6.98 0.24
N ILE A 280 -11.84 -5.72 0.53
CA ILE A 280 -12.57 -4.58 -0.02
C ILE A 280 -11.97 -4.25 -1.38
N GLN A 281 -12.80 -4.16 -2.42
CA GLN A 281 -12.35 -3.80 -3.76
C GLN A 281 -13.09 -2.56 -4.25
N GLY A 282 -12.35 -1.64 -4.86
CA GLY A 282 -12.90 -0.46 -5.51
C GLY A 282 -12.58 -0.48 -7.01
N ASP A 283 -13.52 -0.04 -7.85
CA ASP A 283 -13.28 0.18 -9.28
C ASP A 283 -14.06 1.39 -9.79
N LEU A 284 -13.35 2.27 -10.49
CA LEU A 284 -13.92 3.43 -11.16
C LEU A 284 -14.36 3.08 -12.58
N SER A 285 -15.66 3.19 -12.83
CA SER A 285 -16.28 2.96 -14.13
C SER A 285 -16.48 4.26 -14.91
N GLY A 286 -16.44 4.19 -16.25
CA GLY A 286 -16.69 5.34 -17.14
C GLY A 286 -15.43 6.11 -17.57
N ILE A 287 -14.24 5.63 -17.21
CA ILE A 287 -12.94 6.28 -17.47
C ILE A 287 -12.75 6.64 -18.94
N GLN A 288 -12.91 5.67 -19.84
CA GLN A 288 -12.64 5.89 -21.26
C GLN A 288 -13.58 6.95 -21.84
N SER A 289 -14.87 6.85 -21.53
CA SER A 289 -15.86 7.84 -21.93
C SER A 289 -15.52 9.21 -21.36
N TYR A 290 -15.23 9.31 -20.06
CA TYR A 290 -14.90 10.57 -19.42
C TYR A 290 -13.62 11.22 -19.98
N ILE A 291 -12.56 10.44 -20.25
CA ILE A 291 -11.31 11.00 -20.79
C ILE A 291 -11.50 11.48 -22.24
N LEU A 292 -12.19 10.72 -23.08
CA LEU A 292 -12.23 10.93 -24.52
C LEU A 292 -13.42 11.76 -25.02
N ASN A 293 -14.43 11.99 -24.19
CA ASN A 293 -15.64 12.72 -24.60
C ASN A 293 -15.45 14.24 -24.42
N PHE A 294 -15.12 14.92 -25.52
CA PHE A 294 -15.02 16.39 -25.63
C PHE A 294 -15.36 16.82 -27.07
N LYS A 295 -15.79 18.08 -27.26
CA LYS A 295 -16.06 18.61 -28.60
C LYS A 295 -14.76 18.69 -29.42
N HIS A 296 -14.75 18.08 -30.61
CA HIS A 296 -13.61 18.07 -31.52
C HIS A 296 -13.11 19.46 -31.94
N GLU A 297 -13.95 20.49 -31.84
CA GLU A 297 -13.64 21.87 -32.23
C GLU A 297 -12.81 22.61 -31.15
N ALA A 298 -12.83 22.17 -29.90
CA ALA A 298 -12.07 22.73 -28.78
C ALA A 298 -10.63 22.18 -28.73
N THR A 299 -9.86 22.39 -29.81
CA THR A 299 -8.50 21.83 -29.96
C THR A 299 -7.45 22.58 -29.12
N SER A 300 -7.66 23.85 -28.79
CA SER A 300 -6.76 24.62 -27.93
C SER A 300 -6.92 24.17 -26.47
N GLY A 301 -5.82 23.81 -25.81
CA GLY A 301 -5.86 23.39 -24.41
C GLY A 301 -6.28 21.94 -24.14
N LEU A 302 -6.52 21.11 -25.18
CA LEU A 302 -6.87 19.69 -25.02
C LEU A 302 -5.87 18.90 -24.18
N ALA A 303 -4.57 19.14 -24.36
CA ALA A 303 -3.53 18.49 -23.56
C ALA A 303 -3.62 18.82 -22.06
N LYS A 304 -4.10 20.02 -21.70
CA LYS A 304 -4.33 20.43 -20.31
C LYS A 304 -5.51 19.64 -19.73
N ILE A 305 -6.62 19.58 -20.48
CA ILE A 305 -7.83 18.84 -20.10
C ILE A 305 -7.52 17.35 -19.90
N LEU A 306 -6.85 16.70 -20.86
CA LEU A 306 -6.50 15.28 -20.75
C LEU A 306 -5.62 14.98 -19.52
N ARG A 307 -4.64 15.86 -19.24
CA ARG A 307 -3.80 15.75 -18.04
C ARG A 307 -4.63 15.88 -16.76
N ALA A 308 -5.51 16.87 -16.70
CA ALA A 308 -6.38 17.08 -15.54
C ALA A 308 -7.35 15.91 -15.31
N ARG A 309 -7.97 15.37 -16.38
CA ARG A 309 -8.87 14.22 -16.28
C ARG A 309 -8.15 12.97 -15.76
N SER A 310 -6.99 12.65 -16.33
CA SER A 310 -6.18 11.52 -15.88
C SER A 310 -5.77 11.67 -14.41
N PHE A 311 -5.42 12.89 -13.99
CA PHE A 311 -5.13 13.21 -12.61
C PHE A 311 -6.35 13.05 -11.70
N TYR A 312 -7.51 13.60 -12.08
CA TYR A 312 -8.73 13.51 -11.28
C TYR A 312 -9.18 12.08 -11.03
N LEU A 313 -9.12 11.21 -12.03
CA LEU A 313 -9.51 9.80 -11.86
C LEU A 313 -8.62 9.09 -10.83
N GLN A 314 -7.32 9.36 -10.84
CA GLN A 314 -6.38 8.83 -9.84
C GLN A 314 -6.68 9.42 -8.46
N MET A 315 -6.90 10.73 -8.37
CA MET A 315 -7.17 11.39 -7.09
C MET A 315 -8.51 10.99 -6.47
N ILE A 316 -9.53 10.75 -7.27
CA ILE A 316 -10.82 10.21 -6.80
C ILE A 316 -10.59 8.85 -6.15
N THR A 317 -9.91 7.95 -6.86
CA THR A 317 -9.59 6.61 -6.36
C THR A 317 -8.78 6.68 -5.06
N LYS A 318 -7.70 7.48 -5.02
CA LYS A 318 -6.87 7.71 -3.83
C LYS A 318 -7.62 8.34 -2.66
N SER A 319 -8.54 9.25 -2.93
CA SER A 319 -9.36 9.89 -1.88
C SER A 319 -10.35 8.90 -1.27
N ILE A 320 -10.93 8.01 -2.08
CA ILE A 320 -11.82 6.95 -1.61
C ILE A 320 -11.04 5.92 -0.80
N GLU A 321 -9.87 5.48 -1.27
CA GLU A 321 -8.95 4.63 -0.50
C GLU A 321 -8.67 5.24 0.88
N LYS A 322 -8.21 6.50 0.90
CA LYS A 322 -7.89 7.20 2.15
C LYS A 322 -9.11 7.31 3.06
N LYS A 323 -10.29 7.61 2.51
CA LYS A 323 -11.53 7.69 3.30
C LYS A 323 -11.88 6.35 3.95
N ILE A 324 -11.71 5.24 3.24
CA ILE A 324 -11.93 3.90 3.79
C ILE A 324 -10.92 3.62 4.91
N LEU A 325 -9.63 3.91 4.69
CA LEU A 325 -8.60 3.71 5.71
C LEU A 325 -8.86 4.55 6.97
N ASP A 326 -9.23 5.81 6.82
CA ASP A 326 -9.51 6.70 7.95
C ASP A 326 -10.73 6.23 8.75
N GLU A 327 -11.82 5.82 8.07
CA GLU A 327 -13.07 5.37 8.71
C GLU A 327 -12.92 4.01 9.42
N LEU A 328 -12.07 3.14 8.87
CA LEU A 328 -11.75 1.83 9.45
C LEU A 328 -10.53 1.89 10.38
N GLN A 329 -9.86 3.03 10.50
CA GLN A 329 -8.60 3.20 11.23
C GLN A 329 -7.56 2.13 10.85
N LEU A 330 -7.32 2.00 9.54
CA LEU A 330 -6.38 1.06 8.95
C LEU A 330 -5.10 1.78 8.49
N PRO A 331 -3.92 1.14 8.62
CA PRO A 331 -2.69 1.69 8.08
C PRO A 331 -2.69 1.67 6.55
N PRO A 332 -1.91 2.55 5.89
CA PRO A 332 -1.71 2.55 4.43
C PRO A 332 -1.30 1.19 3.85
N THR A 333 -0.59 0.37 4.60
CA THR A 333 -0.19 -1.00 4.22
C THR A 333 -1.38 -1.94 3.97
N SER A 334 -2.57 -1.59 4.46
CA SER A 334 -3.80 -2.33 4.20
C SER A 334 -4.23 -2.25 2.74
N VAL A 335 -3.74 -1.26 1.97
CA VAL A 335 -3.93 -1.19 0.51
C VAL A 335 -2.94 -2.13 -0.16
N ILE A 336 -3.34 -3.37 -0.41
CA ILE A 336 -2.48 -4.41 -1.01
C ILE A 336 -2.34 -4.28 -2.53
N MET A 337 -3.25 -3.56 -3.17
CA MET A 337 -3.15 -3.22 -4.60
C MET A 337 -3.80 -1.87 -4.84
N SER A 338 -3.12 -1.01 -5.61
CA SER A 338 -3.66 0.25 -6.11
C SER A 338 -3.20 0.42 -7.56
N ALA A 339 -4.13 0.30 -8.50
CA ALA A 339 -3.88 0.33 -9.93
C ALA A 339 -4.79 1.37 -10.61
N GLY A 340 -4.45 2.65 -10.46
CA GLY A 340 -5.06 3.80 -11.14
C GLY A 340 -6.53 4.05 -10.79
N SER A 341 -7.41 3.17 -11.27
CA SER A 341 -8.86 3.18 -11.06
C SER A 341 -9.36 2.10 -10.11
N LYS A 342 -8.52 1.11 -9.81
CA LYS A 342 -8.86 -0.03 -8.98
C LYS A 342 -8.01 -0.06 -7.74
N PHE A 343 -8.61 -0.49 -6.63
CA PHE A 343 -7.85 -0.80 -5.43
C PHE A 343 -8.36 -2.06 -4.77
N GLN A 344 -7.50 -2.66 -3.95
CA GLN A 344 -7.83 -3.73 -3.03
C GLN A 344 -7.30 -3.38 -1.64
N ILE A 345 -8.17 -3.44 -0.64
CA ILE A 345 -7.86 -3.18 0.76
C ILE A 345 -8.15 -4.46 1.56
N LEU A 346 -7.15 -4.93 2.30
CA LEU A 346 -7.30 -5.97 3.30
C LEU A 346 -7.85 -5.34 4.57
N ALA A 347 -9.03 -5.77 5.01
CA ALA A 347 -9.74 -5.21 6.15
C ALA A 347 -10.17 -6.30 7.15
N PRO A 348 -10.45 -5.94 8.41
CA PRO A 348 -11.00 -6.87 9.40
C PRO A 348 -12.43 -7.29 9.05
N ASN A 349 -12.76 -8.57 9.23
CA ASN A 349 -14.14 -9.05 9.11
C ASN A 349 -14.95 -8.78 10.39
N ILE A 350 -15.39 -7.54 10.57
CA ILE A 350 -16.08 -7.07 11.78
C ILE A 350 -17.51 -6.61 11.50
N GLN A 351 -18.37 -6.63 12.53
CA GLN A 351 -19.80 -6.34 12.36
C GLN A 351 -20.04 -4.89 11.91
N SER A 352 -19.23 -3.96 12.41
CA SER A 352 -19.33 -2.53 12.12
C SER A 352 -18.90 -2.14 10.70
N LEU A 353 -18.23 -3.04 9.96
CA LEU A 353 -17.71 -2.74 8.62
C LEU A 353 -18.83 -2.43 7.62
N SER A 354 -19.91 -3.22 7.62
CA SER A 354 -20.97 -3.08 6.60
C SER A 354 -21.66 -1.72 6.65
N GLU A 355 -21.96 -1.22 7.85
CA GLU A 355 -22.60 0.10 8.02
C GLU A 355 -21.70 1.23 7.52
N LYS A 356 -20.40 1.20 7.90
CA LYS A 356 -19.41 2.18 7.44
C LYS A 356 -19.26 2.18 5.92
N MET A 357 -19.19 1.00 5.30
CA MET A 357 -19.04 0.88 3.86
C MET A 357 -20.28 1.33 3.08
N LEU A 358 -21.49 1.06 3.59
CA LEU A 358 -22.73 1.60 3.02
C LEU A 358 -22.73 3.13 3.06
N HIS A 359 -22.31 3.73 4.18
CA HIS A 359 -22.21 5.17 4.31
C HIS A 359 -21.19 5.79 3.34
N ILE A 360 -20.01 5.16 3.20
CA ILE A 360 -18.97 5.59 2.24
C ILE A 360 -19.51 5.50 0.80
N GLN A 361 -20.12 4.38 0.41
CA GLN A 361 -20.68 4.22 -0.95
C GLN A 361 -21.73 5.30 -1.25
N PHE A 362 -22.63 5.59 -0.29
CA PHE A 362 -23.63 6.65 -0.45
C PHE A 362 -22.99 8.03 -0.67
N GLN A 363 -21.97 8.39 0.12
CA GLN A 363 -21.28 9.66 -0.03
C GLN A 363 -20.55 9.78 -1.37
N VAL A 364 -19.90 8.70 -1.81
CA VAL A 364 -19.20 8.62 -3.10
C VAL A 364 -20.17 8.76 -4.26
N ASP A 365 -21.26 7.98 -4.25
CA ASP A 365 -22.30 8.04 -5.29
C ASP A 365 -22.89 9.44 -5.37
N LYS A 366 -23.25 10.05 -4.22
CA LYS A 366 -23.83 11.40 -4.17
C LYS A 366 -22.90 12.44 -4.77
N TRP A 367 -21.61 12.38 -4.42
CA TRP A 367 -20.62 13.32 -4.93
C TRP A 367 -20.40 13.15 -6.43
N LEU A 368 -20.25 11.91 -6.91
CA LEU A 368 -20.03 11.61 -8.33
C LEU A 368 -21.24 11.98 -9.19
N LEU A 369 -22.45 11.68 -8.74
CA LEU A 369 -23.68 11.99 -9.48
C LEU A 369 -23.86 13.51 -9.61
N ASN A 370 -23.65 14.26 -8.52
CA ASN A 370 -23.78 15.72 -8.54
C ASN A 370 -22.72 16.40 -9.42
N ARG A 371 -21.50 15.85 -9.47
CA ARG A 371 -20.37 16.47 -10.17
C ARG A 371 -20.27 16.07 -11.64
N TYR A 372 -20.46 14.78 -11.94
CA TYR A 372 -20.23 14.20 -13.27
C TYR A 372 -21.51 13.70 -13.95
N MET A 373 -22.68 13.91 -13.34
CA MET A 373 -24.00 13.60 -13.91
C MET A 373 -24.13 12.15 -14.42
N GLY A 374 -23.39 11.22 -13.82
CA GLY A 374 -23.40 9.79 -14.18
C GLY A 374 -22.33 9.33 -15.17
N ASP A 375 -21.51 10.23 -15.73
CA ASP A 375 -20.42 9.86 -16.64
C ASP A 375 -19.35 8.99 -15.97
N VAL A 376 -19.16 9.23 -14.68
CA VAL A 376 -18.19 8.55 -13.82
C VAL A 376 -18.94 8.00 -12.63
N SER A 377 -18.72 6.73 -12.32
CA SER A 377 -19.30 6.05 -11.16
C SER A 377 -18.25 5.20 -10.48
N PHE A 378 -18.30 5.05 -9.17
CA PHE A 378 -17.33 4.26 -8.43
C PHE A 378 -18.04 3.17 -7.62
N GLN A 379 -17.58 1.93 -7.77
CA GLN A 379 -18.18 0.77 -7.13
C GLN A 379 -17.23 0.22 -6.08
N ILE A 380 -17.74 0.02 -4.88
CA ILE A 380 -16.99 -0.59 -3.78
C ILE A 380 -17.69 -1.89 -3.40
N ASP A 381 -16.98 -3.01 -3.43
CA ASP A 381 -17.43 -4.29 -2.87
C ASP A 381 -16.66 -4.65 -1.60
N TRP A 382 -17.34 -5.30 -0.66
CA TRP A 382 -16.79 -5.78 0.60
C TRP A 382 -17.44 -7.10 1.04
N SER A 383 -18.01 -7.85 0.07
CA SER A 383 -18.84 -9.02 0.34
C SER A 383 -18.03 -10.30 0.57
N VAL A 384 -16.75 -10.32 0.21
CA VAL A 384 -15.90 -11.51 0.23
C VAL A 384 -15.03 -11.53 1.48
N GLY A 385 -15.50 -12.26 2.48
CA GLY A 385 -14.73 -12.63 3.67
C GLY A 385 -13.93 -13.91 3.49
N PHE A 386 -12.68 -13.91 3.94
CA PHE A 386 -11.73 -15.00 3.80
C PHE A 386 -10.97 -15.28 5.12
N SER A 387 -10.39 -16.47 5.19
CA SER A 387 -9.71 -17.05 6.35
C SER A 387 -8.20 -17.15 6.12
N GLY A 388 -7.44 -17.45 7.18
CA GLY A 388 -6.01 -17.72 7.05
C GLY A 388 -5.71 -18.89 6.10
N ASN A 389 -6.58 -19.89 6.05
CA ASN A 389 -6.45 -21.01 5.11
C ASN A 389 -6.45 -20.54 3.66
N ASP A 390 -7.26 -19.54 3.33
CA ASP A 390 -7.38 -19.03 1.95
C ASP A 390 -6.10 -18.33 1.48
N LEU A 391 -5.19 -17.95 2.38
CA LEU A 391 -3.87 -17.39 2.03
C LEU A 391 -2.84 -18.46 1.68
N LEU A 392 -3.12 -19.74 1.95
CA LEU A 392 -2.17 -20.84 1.76
C LEU A 392 -2.35 -21.55 0.40
N GLN A 393 -1.25 -22.07 -0.13
CA GLN A 393 -1.26 -23.05 -1.24
C GLN A 393 -2.04 -22.59 -2.50
N GLY A 394 -1.95 -21.31 -2.85
CA GLY A 394 -2.59 -20.76 -4.05
C GLY A 394 -4.11 -20.54 -3.95
N ARG A 395 -4.74 -20.82 -2.80
CA ARG A 395 -6.20 -20.64 -2.61
C ARG A 395 -6.64 -19.18 -2.68
N PHE A 396 -5.71 -18.23 -2.52
CA PHE A 396 -6.03 -16.81 -2.57
C PHE A 396 -6.51 -16.36 -3.96
N THR A 397 -6.11 -17.08 -5.02
CA THR A 397 -6.65 -16.83 -6.37
C THR A 397 -8.17 -16.97 -6.42
N ASP A 398 -8.74 -17.93 -5.69
CA ASP A 398 -10.20 -18.11 -5.64
C ASP A 398 -10.88 -16.94 -4.94
N VAL A 399 -10.27 -16.39 -3.89
CA VAL A 399 -10.74 -15.17 -3.21
C VAL A 399 -10.74 -13.99 -4.18
N LEU A 400 -9.67 -13.81 -4.96
CA LEU A 400 -9.56 -12.73 -5.95
C LEU A 400 -10.63 -12.86 -7.06
N VAL A 401 -10.88 -14.08 -7.54
CA VAL A 401 -11.91 -14.35 -8.56
C VAL A 401 -13.32 -14.08 -8.01
N GLN A 402 -13.60 -14.51 -6.79
CA GLN A 402 -14.90 -14.26 -6.14
C GLN A 402 -15.11 -12.76 -5.93
N ALA A 403 -14.11 -12.04 -5.41
CA ALA A 403 -14.20 -10.61 -5.17
C ALA A 403 -14.38 -9.83 -6.48
N GLY A 404 -13.63 -10.18 -7.52
CA GLY A 404 -13.77 -9.57 -8.84
C GLY A 404 -15.17 -9.78 -9.43
N SER A 405 -15.73 -11.00 -9.28
CA SER A 405 -17.09 -11.31 -9.72
C SER A 405 -18.15 -10.52 -8.96
N ALA A 406 -18.00 -10.36 -7.64
CA ALA A 406 -18.91 -9.57 -6.81
C ALA A 406 -18.86 -8.07 -7.20
N LEU A 407 -17.66 -7.54 -7.44
CA LEU A 407 -17.47 -6.17 -7.89
C LEU A 407 -18.10 -5.92 -9.27
N ASP A 408 -17.97 -6.87 -10.20
CA ASP A 408 -18.59 -6.78 -11.53
C ASP A 408 -20.12 -6.82 -11.46
N GLN A 409 -20.71 -7.55 -10.50
CA GLN A 409 -22.15 -7.48 -10.25
C GLN A 409 -22.57 -6.07 -9.79
N LYS A 410 -21.82 -5.45 -8.88
CA LYS A 410 -22.10 -4.07 -8.43
C LYS A 410 -22.00 -3.04 -9.55
N LYS A 411 -21.15 -3.25 -10.56
CA LYS A 411 -21.07 -2.36 -11.74
C LYS A 411 -22.35 -2.32 -12.57
N ASN A 412 -23.20 -3.33 -12.47
CA ASN A 412 -24.52 -3.34 -13.09
C ASN A 412 -25.58 -2.60 -12.25
N GLN A 413 -25.23 -2.12 -11.06
CA GLN A 413 -26.12 -1.47 -10.09
C GLN A 413 -25.58 -0.07 -9.72
N LYS A 414 -25.16 0.71 -10.72
CA LYS A 414 -24.55 2.04 -10.50
C LYS A 414 -25.51 2.98 -9.77
N PHE A 415 -24.99 3.73 -8.81
CA PHE A 415 -25.73 4.70 -7.99
C PHE A 415 -26.91 4.10 -7.19
N GLN A 416 -26.98 2.77 -7.04
CA GLN A 416 -28.08 2.11 -6.32
C GLN A 416 -28.28 2.68 -4.91
N SER A 417 -27.21 3.08 -4.22
CA SER A 417 -27.28 3.65 -2.87
C SER A 417 -28.09 4.96 -2.78
N LEU A 418 -28.17 5.71 -3.88
CA LEU A 418 -28.98 6.93 -3.99
C LEU A 418 -30.37 6.63 -4.54
N LEU A 419 -30.42 5.82 -5.60
CA LEU A 419 -31.61 5.62 -6.42
C LEU A 419 -32.62 4.68 -5.73
N PHE A 420 -32.14 3.84 -4.80
CA PHE A 420 -32.94 2.86 -4.09
C PHE A 420 -32.63 2.85 -2.59
N GLN A 421 -33.50 3.46 -1.79
CA GLN A 421 -33.45 3.44 -0.32
C GLN A 421 -34.70 2.74 0.22
N ASN A 422 -34.74 1.41 0.13
CA ASN A 422 -35.91 0.54 0.34
C ASN A 422 -37.05 0.73 -0.69
N VAL A 423 -37.17 1.92 -1.28
CA VAL A 423 -38.07 2.26 -2.38
C VAL A 423 -37.31 3.07 -3.44
N TRP A 424 -37.83 3.05 -4.67
CA TRP A 424 -37.31 3.86 -5.77
C TRP A 424 -37.50 5.35 -5.48
N ASN A 425 -36.42 6.12 -5.58
CA ASN A 425 -36.44 7.57 -5.38
C ASN A 425 -36.30 8.32 -6.71
N SER A 426 -37.43 8.63 -7.35
CA SER A 426 -37.47 9.31 -8.66
C SER A 426 -36.86 10.71 -8.64
N GLU A 427 -36.90 11.40 -7.50
CA GLU A 427 -36.39 12.77 -7.38
C GLU A 427 -34.86 12.84 -7.54
N GLN A 428 -34.14 11.75 -7.23
CA GLN A 428 -32.68 11.69 -7.40
C GLN A 428 -32.23 11.65 -8.87
N PHE A 429 -33.17 11.45 -9.81
CA PHE A 429 -32.90 11.49 -11.26
C PHE A 429 -33.16 12.86 -11.88
N LEU A 430 -33.75 13.80 -11.13
CA LEU A 430 -34.16 15.08 -11.66
C LEU A 430 -33.03 16.11 -11.51
N PHE A 431 -32.41 16.44 -12.64
CA PHE A 431 -31.38 17.47 -12.73
C PHE A 431 -31.98 18.83 -13.11
N SER A 432 -32.99 19.30 -12.35
CA SER A 432 -33.79 20.47 -12.72
C SER A 432 -32.95 21.74 -12.87
N GLU A 433 -32.05 22.02 -11.92
CA GLU A 433 -31.16 23.18 -12.00
C GLU A 433 -30.22 23.12 -13.21
N GLN A 434 -29.65 21.93 -13.48
CA GLN A 434 -28.77 21.72 -14.62
C GLN A 434 -29.53 21.84 -15.94
N TYR A 435 -30.79 21.40 -15.99
CA TYR A 435 -31.64 21.53 -17.16
C TYR A 435 -31.98 23.00 -17.44
N ASP A 436 -32.31 23.78 -16.41
CA ASP A 436 -32.54 25.22 -16.54
C ASP A 436 -31.29 25.96 -17.04
N LEU A 437 -30.11 25.60 -16.51
CA LEU A 437 -28.83 26.13 -16.97
C LEU A 437 -28.54 25.76 -18.42
N LEU A 438 -28.82 24.52 -18.82
CA LEU A 438 -28.68 24.05 -20.20
C LEU A 438 -29.60 24.82 -21.16
N GLN A 439 -30.85 25.08 -20.77
CA GLN A 439 -31.77 25.90 -21.57
C GLN A 439 -31.32 27.35 -21.71
N LYS A 440 -30.78 27.92 -20.63
CA LYS A 440 -30.38 29.34 -20.59
C LYS A 440 -29.06 29.60 -21.31
N ASN A 441 -28.05 28.77 -21.07
CA ASN A 441 -26.67 29.01 -21.47
C ASN A 441 -26.18 28.04 -22.57
N GLY A 442 -26.97 27.03 -22.91
CA GLY A 442 -26.58 25.96 -23.83
C GLY A 442 -25.63 24.94 -23.19
N ALA A 443 -25.17 23.99 -24.00
CA ALA A 443 -24.18 23.00 -23.59
C ALA A 443 -22.79 23.63 -23.47
N CYS A 444 -22.04 23.20 -22.47
CA CYS A 444 -20.65 23.54 -22.25
C CYS A 444 -19.85 23.33 -23.53
N TYR A 445 -19.11 24.36 -23.93
CA TYR A 445 -18.30 24.33 -25.14
C TYR A 445 -17.23 23.21 -25.15
N VAL A 446 -16.64 22.90 -23.99
CA VAL A 446 -15.58 21.89 -23.87
C VAL A 446 -16.14 20.47 -23.93
N HIS A 447 -17.10 20.14 -23.06
CA HIS A 447 -17.66 18.78 -22.98
C HIS A 447 -18.64 18.50 -24.11
N GLY A 448 -19.45 19.48 -24.49
CA GLY A 448 -20.49 19.36 -25.51
C GLY A 448 -21.85 18.89 -24.99
N TYR A 449 -21.96 18.54 -23.71
CA TYR A 449 -23.20 17.99 -23.13
C TYR A 449 -23.50 18.40 -21.68
N TYR A 450 -22.51 18.75 -20.85
CA TYR A 450 -22.78 19.38 -19.55
C TYR A 450 -23.41 20.76 -19.73
N PRO A 451 -24.21 21.26 -18.76
CA PRO A 451 -24.74 22.63 -18.83
C PRO A 451 -23.62 23.67 -18.78
N GLY A 452 -23.76 24.75 -19.55
CA GLY A 452 -22.92 25.93 -19.46
C GLY A 452 -23.21 26.71 -18.18
N GLU A 453 -22.20 26.98 -17.36
CA GLU A 453 -22.36 27.63 -16.05
C GLU A 453 -21.60 28.96 -15.95
N ILE A 454 -20.45 29.05 -16.61
CA ILE A 454 -19.51 30.17 -16.50
C ILE A 454 -19.16 30.63 -17.91
N GLN A 455 -19.12 31.94 -18.13
CA GLN A 455 -18.63 32.50 -19.39
C GLN A 455 -17.10 32.53 -19.37
N ASP A 456 -16.47 31.89 -20.36
CA ASP A 456 -15.01 31.85 -20.55
C ASP A 456 -14.50 33.10 -21.29
N GLU A 457 -13.19 33.27 -21.38
CA GLU A 457 -12.54 34.45 -21.99
C GLU A 457 -13.00 34.72 -23.45
N ASP A 458 -13.38 33.67 -24.19
CA ASP A 458 -13.87 33.74 -25.58
C ASP A 458 -15.40 33.98 -25.69
N SER A 459 -16.07 34.39 -24.60
CA SER A 459 -17.53 34.58 -24.50
C SER A 459 -18.38 33.31 -24.62
N GLU A 460 -17.77 32.12 -24.63
CA GLU A 460 -18.46 30.83 -24.65
C GLU A 460 -18.79 30.35 -23.24
N PHE A 461 -19.91 29.65 -23.06
CA PHE A 461 -20.26 29.06 -21.78
C PHE A 461 -19.57 27.69 -21.57
N ILE A 462 -18.94 27.52 -20.41
CA ILE A 462 -18.31 26.27 -19.97
C ILE A 462 -18.88 25.80 -18.63
N SER A 463 -18.81 24.49 -18.36
CA SER A 463 -19.18 23.92 -17.07
C SER A 463 -18.13 24.25 -16.01
N ARG A 464 -18.48 24.16 -14.72
CA ARG A 464 -17.47 24.28 -13.63
C ARG A 464 -16.36 23.25 -13.77
N VAL A 465 -16.73 22.02 -14.12
CA VAL A 465 -15.79 20.92 -14.35
C VAL A 465 -14.78 21.27 -15.44
N ALA A 466 -15.22 21.89 -16.55
CA ALA A 466 -14.34 22.26 -17.65
C ALA A 466 -13.33 23.34 -17.22
N LYS A 467 -13.80 24.33 -16.46
CA LYS A 467 -12.95 25.38 -15.92
C LYS A 467 -11.87 24.79 -15.01
N GLU A 468 -12.26 23.94 -14.07
CA GLU A 468 -11.33 23.27 -13.18
C GLU A 468 -10.33 22.36 -13.92
N GLU A 469 -10.79 21.63 -14.96
CA GLU A 469 -9.90 20.83 -15.82
C GLU A 469 -8.85 21.70 -16.53
N LYS A 470 -9.22 22.89 -17.01
CA LYS A 470 -8.27 23.84 -17.62
C LYS A 470 -7.27 24.40 -16.59
N GLU A 471 -7.75 24.78 -15.41
CA GLU A 471 -6.93 25.33 -14.31
C GLU A 471 -5.92 24.29 -13.82
N VAL A 472 -6.39 23.14 -13.34
CA VAL A 472 -5.54 22.04 -12.85
C VAL A 472 -4.61 21.52 -13.94
N GLY A 473 -5.12 21.36 -15.17
CA GLY A 473 -4.31 20.91 -16.29
C GLY A 473 -3.14 21.85 -16.59
N THR A 474 -3.32 23.15 -16.36
CA THR A 474 -2.26 24.17 -16.49
C THR A 474 -1.27 24.07 -15.35
N GLU A 475 -1.74 24.02 -14.10
CA GLU A 475 -0.86 23.99 -12.93
C GLU A 475 -0.05 22.68 -12.86
N LEU A 476 -0.64 21.52 -13.22
CA LEU A 476 0.05 20.21 -13.24
C LEU A 476 1.30 20.19 -14.12
N ALA A 477 1.37 21.03 -15.15
CA ALA A 477 2.56 21.10 -16.01
C ALA A 477 3.80 21.64 -15.29
N HIS A 478 3.60 22.30 -14.15
CA HIS A 478 4.60 23.06 -13.43
C HIS A 478 4.73 22.63 -11.96
N SER A 479 3.96 21.65 -11.54
CA SER A 479 3.94 21.18 -10.15
C SER A 479 4.81 19.97 -9.93
N GLU A 480 5.57 20.00 -8.84
CA GLU A 480 6.37 18.86 -8.40
C GLU A 480 5.67 18.01 -7.33
N PHE A 481 4.77 18.62 -6.56
CA PHE A 481 4.14 18.02 -5.39
C PHE A 481 2.64 18.35 -5.31
N ILE A 482 1.92 17.51 -4.57
CA ILE A 482 0.49 17.67 -4.23
C ILE A 482 0.33 17.52 -2.73
N SER A 483 -0.56 18.30 -2.12
CA SER A 483 -0.95 18.15 -0.72
C SER A 483 -2.45 17.85 -0.60
N ILE A 484 -2.82 16.99 0.36
CA ILE A 484 -4.19 16.51 0.60
C ILE A 484 -4.54 16.78 2.07
N GLY A 485 -5.63 17.53 2.33
CA GLY A 485 -6.01 17.94 3.70
C GLY A 485 -7.47 18.39 3.83
N ASN A 486 -7.93 18.67 5.07
CA ASN A 486 -9.31 19.11 5.39
C ASN A 486 -9.40 20.64 5.58
N LYS A 487 -10.59 21.22 5.31
CA LYS A 487 -10.85 22.67 5.41
C LYS A 487 -10.55 23.24 6.79
N GLY A 488 -9.75 24.32 6.86
CA GLY A 488 -9.51 25.10 8.08
C GLY A 488 -8.58 24.50 9.13
N LYS A 489 -8.11 23.25 8.96
CA LYS A 489 -7.06 22.62 9.79
C LYS A 489 -5.84 22.26 8.94
N THR A 490 -5.46 23.18 8.06
CA THR A 490 -4.12 23.16 7.47
C THR A 490 -3.17 23.70 8.53
N LEU A 491 -2.26 22.86 9.01
CA LEU A 491 -0.99 23.32 9.60
C LEU A 491 -0.34 24.33 8.62
N PRO A 492 0.60 25.20 9.04
CA PRO A 492 1.11 26.33 8.24
C PRO A 492 1.79 25.96 6.90
N PHE A 493 1.66 24.72 6.44
CA PHE A 493 2.14 24.16 5.20
C PHE A 493 0.96 23.72 4.32
N GLY A 494 0.67 24.51 3.27
CA GLY A 494 -0.18 24.14 2.13
C GLY A 494 -1.69 24.22 2.36
N LYS A 495 -2.39 25.05 1.58
CA LYS A 495 -3.84 25.25 1.65
C LYS A 495 -4.59 24.23 0.77
N PHE A 496 -4.85 23.03 1.29
CA PHE A 496 -5.88 22.13 0.74
C PHE A 496 -6.84 21.60 1.80
N SER A 497 -8.05 21.37 1.33
CA SER A 497 -9.26 21.40 2.13
C SER A 497 -10.34 20.64 1.36
N PHE A 498 -10.58 19.37 1.69
CA PHE A 498 -11.79 18.69 1.26
C PHE A 498 -12.98 19.34 1.97
N ASP A 499 -13.85 19.94 1.17
CA ASP A 499 -15.18 20.34 1.60
C ASP A 499 -16.16 19.65 0.67
N SER A 500 -16.95 18.73 1.24
CA SER A 500 -18.02 18.02 0.54
C SER A 500 -19.09 18.95 -0.05
N THR A 501 -18.96 20.27 0.11
CA THR A 501 -19.95 21.26 -0.33
C THR A 501 -19.54 22.13 -1.53
N GLN A 502 -18.27 22.20 -1.99
CA GLN A 502 -17.86 23.23 -2.98
C GLN A 502 -16.91 22.86 -4.16
N ASN A 503 -16.60 21.59 -4.43
CA ASN A 503 -16.10 21.11 -5.75
C ASN A 503 -15.06 22.01 -6.49
N ALA A 504 -13.77 22.05 -6.10
CA ALA A 504 -12.64 22.52 -6.94
C ALA A 504 -11.24 22.12 -6.39
N PHE A 505 -10.22 21.96 -7.26
CA PHE A 505 -8.84 21.51 -6.97
C PHE A 505 -7.77 22.54 -7.40
N ARG A 506 -6.57 22.60 -6.74
CA ARG A 506 -5.40 23.46 -7.15
C ARG A 506 -4.03 22.82 -6.82
N LEU A 507 -2.91 23.36 -7.34
CA LEU A 507 -1.53 22.80 -7.31
C LEU A 507 -0.41 23.88 -7.13
N HIS A 508 0.84 23.50 -6.78
CA HIS A 508 1.96 24.42 -6.42
C HIS A 508 3.32 24.13 -7.12
N GLN A 509 4.25 25.11 -7.15
CA GLN A 509 5.63 24.99 -7.68
C GLN A 509 6.71 24.80 -6.57
N ALA A 510 7.90 24.37 -6.98
CA ALA A 510 8.99 23.77 -6.19
C ALA A 510 9.82 24.69 -5.27
N GLU A 511 9.90 25.99 -5.54
CA GLU A 511 10.94 26.86 -4.95
C GLU A 511 10.68 27.26 -3.48
N ASP A 512 9.54 26.87 -2.90
CA ASP A 512 9.14 27.22 -1.53
C ASP A 512 9.31 26.09 -0.49
N LEU A 513 10.05 25.00 -0.78
CA LEU A 513 10.06 23.80 0.07
C LEU A 513 11.45 23.42 0.65
N ILE A 514 11.59 23.55 1.98
CA ILE A 514 12.61 22.90 2.83
C ILE A 514 11.87 21.96 3.82
N PRO A 515 12.38 20.75 4.14
CA PRO A 515 11.53 19.60 4.42
C PRO A 515 11.10 19.51 5.88
N SER A 516 9.80 19.30 6.09
CA SER A 516 9.29 18.61 7.29
C SER A 516 7.87 18.09 7.01
N TYR A 517 7.76 16.76 6.97
CA TYR A 517 6.54 15.98 7.20
C TYR A 517 5.28 16.35 6.39
N SER A 518 5.21 15.95 5.12
CA SER A 518 3.93 15.73 4.42
C SER A 518 4.10 14.80 3.21
N PHE A 519 2.99 14.22 2.70
CA PHE A 519 2.97 13.34 1.54
C PHE A 519 3.54 14.10 0.35
N ILE A 520 4.73 13.73 -0.08
CA ILE A 520 5.32 14.16 -1.33
C ILE A 520 5.05 13.03 -2.32
N GLY A 521 3.86 13.03 -2.92
CA GLY A 521 3.65 12.29 -4.15
C GLY A 521 4.34 13.07 -5.26
N ARG A 522 5.47 12.58 -5.76
CA ARG A 522 6.12 13.20 -6.92
C ARG A 522 5.19 13.00 -8.12
N LEU A 523 4.69 14.08 -8.69
CA LEU A 523 3.96 14.00 -9.94
C LEU A 523 4.89 13.42 -11.03
N PRO A 524 4.43 12.49 -11.88
CA PRO A 524 5.22 12.07 -13.02
C PRO A 524 5.53 13.29 -13.90
N THR A 525 6.81 13.65 -13.97
CA THR A 525 7.26 14.76 -14.80
C THR A 525 7.08 14.40 -16.27
N PHE A 526 6.14 15.05 -16.96
CA PHE A 526 6.10 15.00 -18.42
C PHE A 526 7.25 15.83 -18.97
N SER A 527 8.39 15.21 -19.26
CA SER A 527 9.49 15.89 -19.94
C SER A 527 9.02 16.37 -21.32
N LYS A 528 9.16 17.67 -21.61
CA LYS A 528 9.06 18.19 -22.98
C LYS A 528 10.06 17.41 -23.84
N GLY A 529 9.54 16.66 -24.81
CA GLY A 529 10.35 15.86 -25.71
C GLY A 529 11.37 16.72 -26.45
N ASN A 530 12.65 16.32 -26.36
CA ASN A 530 13.53 16.42 -27.50
C ASN A 530 13.43 15.09 -28.26
N LYS A 531 13.31 15.20 -29.58
CA LYS A 531 12.99 14.10 -30.51
C LYS A 531 13.97 12.93 -30.38
N ASN A 532 13.52 11.83 -29.79
CA ASN A 532 13.61 10.44 -30.27
C ASN A 532 13.43 9.46 -29.09
N ASN A 533 12.66 8.40 -29.36
CA ASN A 533 12.28 7.28 -28.52
C ASN A 533 11.10 7.51 -27.56
N SER A 534 9.97 6.97 -28.01
CA SER A 534 8.78 6.58 -27.26
C SER A 534 9.10 5.68 -26.07
N LEU A 535 8.61 6.05 -24.89
CA LEU A 535 8.16 5.14 -23.84
C LEU A 535 7.14 5.86 -22.94
N ILE A 536 5.92 5.31 -22.92
CA ILE A 536 4.76 5.68 -22.11
C ILE A 536 4.62 4.61 -21.01
N LEU A 537 4.05 5.01 -19.86
CA LEU A 537 3.75 4.29 -18.59
C LEU A 537 4.95 4.15 -17.63
N GLY A 538 4.82 4.39 -16.31
CA GLY A 538 3.66 4.70 -15.46
C GLY A 538 4.13 4.91 -14.01
N ILE A 539 3.34 5.69 -13.26
CA ILE A 539 2.88 5.48 -11.88
C ILE A 539 3.87 4.79 -10.90
N VAL A 540 4.19 5.51 -9.81
CA VAL A 540 4.39 4.94 -8.47
C VAL A 540 3.14 5.26 -7.67
#